data_AF-A0A254RU82-F1
#
_entry.id   AF-A0A254RU82-F1
#
_cell.length_a   1.000
_cell.length_b   1.000
_cell.length_c   1.000
_cell.angle_alpha   90.00
_cell.angle_beta   90.00
_cell.angle_gamma   90.00
#
_symmetry.space_group_name_H-M   'P 1'
#
loop_
_entity.id
_entity.type
_entity.pdbx_description
1 polymer ?
#
loop_
_entity_poly.entity_id
_entity_poly.type
_entity_poly.pdbx_seq_one_letter_code
_entity_poly.pdbx_strand_id
1 'polypeptide(L)'
;MLTKILNNIREFCSLKVPQGASQNKWKGGFTLIELMVVIIIVNLLSGVAVPKLTDYIERTKQKIDLLHLYYLRDAVNRALYEDDVHNMKEGKQGQDCPAISNSDLNKWLTDQKGVTYFIMELNESMPMSYQGTHSTMSNHNMCGLMYSAGFWSTALKEGGFGAVADIVADRDAHKNYANYKPTTYTAVKNTADTEHTYYRTYPNTPIFRSRFMTVDKAATGKDNTRIAMKMIWTNLDSNSHSLEVFLGGQHDTYRKALLSRQGICFSTMGPAGCRESRASR
;
A
#
# COMPACT_ATOMS: atom_id res chain seq x y z
N MET A 1 -14.57 -16.09 -33.13
CA MET A 1 -13.17 -15.61 -33.20
C MET A 1 -12.22 -16.50 -32.39
N LEU A 2 -12.58 -16.92 -31.16
CA LEU A 2 -11.81 -17.89 -30.36
C LEU A 2 -11.60 -19.26 -31.02
N THR A 3 -12.59 -19.76 -31.77
CA THR A 3 -12.52 -21.06 -32.46
C THR A 3 -11.51 -21.09 -33.61
N LYS A 4 -11.22 -19.95 -34.26
CA LYS A 4 -10.17 -19.83 -35.28
C LYS A 4 -8.76 -19.87 -34.65
N ILE A 5 -8.60 -19.32 -33.45
CA ILE A 5 -7.32 -19.32 -32.72
C ILE A 5 -6.99 -20.73 -32.21
N LEU A 6 -7.99 -21.47 -31.71
CA LEU A 6 -7.81 -22.84 -31.22
C LEU A 6 -7.46 -23.84 -32.34
N ASN A 7 -7.97 -23.64 -33.55
CA ASN A 7 -7.61 -24.50 -34.70
C ASN A 7 -6.18 -24.25 -35.19
N ASN A 8 -5.68 -23.01 -35.14
CA ASN A 8 -4.29 -22.70 -35.53
C ASN A 8 -3.26 -23.29 -34.54
N ILE A 9 -3.59 -23.41 -33.26
CA ILE A 9 -2.72 -24.05 -32.26
C ILE A 9 -2.63 -25.57 -32.49
N ARG A 10 -3.72 -26.19 -32.99
CA ARG A 10 -3.76 -27.63 -33.25
C ARG A 10 -2.90 -28.04 -34.44
N GLU A 11 -2.74 -27.18 -35.45
CA GLU A 11 -1.77 -27.39 -36.54
C GLU A 11 -0.31 -27.21 -36.07
N PHE A 12 -0.04 -26.26 -35.17
CA PHE A 12 1.31 -26.07 -34.61
C PHE A 12 1.79 -27.26 -33.77
N CYS A 13 0.88 -28.01 -33.16
CA CYS A 13 1.19 -29.25 -32.43
C CYS A 13 1.25 -30.50 -33.31
N SER A 14 0.98 -30.40 -34.63
CA SER A 14 1.11 -31.51 -35.58
C SER A 14 2.46 -31.46 -36.31
N LEU A 15 3.55 -31.29 -35.55
CA LEU A 15 4.89 -31.51 -36.07
C LEU A 15 5.06 -33.01 -36.36
N LYS A 16 4.75 -33.40 -37.60
CA LYS A 16 5.23 -34.65 -38.18
C LYS A 16 6.76 -34.65 -38.06
N VAL A 17 7.28 -35.50 -37.17
CA VAL A 17 8.71 -35.76 -37.07
C VAL A 17 9.19 -36.28 -38.43
N PRO A 18 10.17 -35.64 -39.08
CA PRO A 18 10.65 -36.09 -40.37
C PRO A 18 11.34 -37.46 -40.20
N GLN A 19 10.69 -38.51 -40.72
CA GLN A 19 11.28 -39.83 -40.86
C GLN A 19 12.28 -39.76 -42.02
N GLY A 20 13.58 -39.71 -41.69
CA GLY A 20 14.63 -39.78 -42.72
C GLY A 20 15.93 -39.03 -42.45
N ALA A 21 16.13 -38.44 -41.27
CA ALA A 21 17.44 -37.89 -40.91
C ALA A 21 18.41 -39.01 -40.51
N SER A 22 19.41 -39.24 -41.37
CA SER A 22 20.61 -40.05 -41.15
C SER A 22 21.10 -40.00 -39.70
N GLN A 23 21.18 -41.15 -39.04
CA GLN A 23 21.75 -41.28 -37.71
C GLN A 23 23.28 -41.16 -37.78
N ASN A 24 23.78 -39.92 -37.80
CA ASN A 24 25.14 -39.66 -37.35
C ASN A 24 25.19 -39.94 -35.84
N LYS A 25 25.71 -41.13 -35.49
CA LYS A 25 25.93 -41.59 -34.12
C LYS A 25 26.99 -40.71 -33.43
N TRP A 26 26.56 -39.60 -32.87
CA TRP A 26 27.14 -39.09 -31.62
C TRP A 26 26.14 -39.40 -30.52
N LYS A 27 25.99 -40.70 -30.19
CA LYS A 27 25.27 -41.12 -28.99
C LYS A 27 26.21 -40.98 -27.79
N GLY A 28 26.56 -39.74 -27.44
CA GLY A 28 27.10 -39.43 -26.14
C GLY A 28 25.96 -39.50 -25.13
N GLY A 29 25.83 -40.61 -24.42
CA GLY A 29 24.96 -40.66 -23.25
C GLY A 29 25.53 -39.75 -22.16
N PHE A 30 24.69 -38.94 -21.53
CA PHE A 30 25.08 -38.20 -20.33
C PHE A 30 25.51 -39.21 -19.26
N THR A 31 26.72 -39.07 -18.74
CA THR A 31 27.19 -39.95 -17.66
C THR A 31 26.52 -39.56 -16.34
N LEU A 32 26.33 -40.52 -15.43
CA LEU A 32 25.77 -40.23 -14.10
C LEU A 32 26.61 -39.17 -13.36
N ILE A 33 27.94 -39.21 -13.53
CA ILE A 33 28.85 -38.25 -12.92
C ILE A 33 28.69 -36.83 -13.47
N GLU A 34 28.46 -36.69 -14.78
CA GLU A 34 28.24 -35.40 -15.43
C GLU A 34 26.95 -34.74 -14.91
N LEU A 35 25.90 -35.54 -14.72
CA LEU A 35 24.65 -35.06 -14.12
C LEU A 35 24.82 -34.65 -12.65
N MET A 36 25.61 -35.39 -11.86
CA MET A 36 25.93 -35.01 -10.47
C MET A 36 26.67 -33.67 -10.39
N VAL A 37 27.68 -33.46 -11.24
CA VAL A 37 28.45 -32.21 -11.26
C VAL A 37 27.56 -31.02 -11.65
N VAL A 38 26.68 -31.18 -12.64
CA VAL A 38 25.74 -30.13 -13.06
C VAL A 38 24.81 -29.73 -11.91
N ILE A 39 24.23 -30.69 -11.19
CA ILE A 39 23.34 -30.40 -10.05
C ILE A 39 24.09 -29.66 -8.94
N ILE A 40 25.34 -30.05 -8.65
CA ILE A 40 26.17 -29.38 -7.65
C ILE A 40 26.40 -27.91 -8.04
N ILE A 41 26.75 -27.64 -9.30
CA ILE A 41 26.99 -26.28 -9.79
C ILE A 41 25.69 -25.44 -9.73
N VAL A 42 24.56 -25.99 -10.18
CA VAL A 42 23.26 -25.29 -10.15
C VAL A 42 22.84 -24.98 -8.72
N ASN A 43 23.04 -25.89 -7.77
CA ASN A 43 22.71 -25.68 -6.36
C ASN A 43 23.57 -24.56 -5.75
N LEU A 44 24.87 -24.54 -6.07
CA LEU A 44 25.78 -23.51 -5.57
C LEU A 44 25.42 -22.12 -6.11
N LEU A 45 25.10 -22.01 -7.40
CA LEU A 45 24.65 -20.74 -8.00
C LEU A 45 23.29 -20.30 -7.44
N SER A 46 22.35 -21.24 -7.29
CA SER A 46 21.00 -20.95 -6.78
C SER A 46 21.05 -20.40 -5.35
N GLY A 47 21.96 -20.89 -4.50
CA GLY A 47 22.13 -20.40 -3.14
C GLY A 47 22.44 -18.91 -3.03
N VAL A 48 23.15 -18.32 -3.99
CA VAL A 48 23.49 -16.88 -4.00
C VAL A 48 22.51 -16.05 -4.82
N ALA A 49 22.01 -16.60 -5.94
CA ALA A 49 21.14 -15.87 -6.85
C ALA A 49 19.73 -15.65 -6.29
N VAL A 50 19.14 -16.66 -5.63
CA VAL A 50 17.75 -16.60 -5.15
C VAL A 50 17.52 -15.50 -4.12
N PRO A 51 18.34 -15.34 -3.04
CA PRO A 51 18.15 -14.27 -2.07
C PRO A 51 18.20 -12.87 -2.69
N LYS A 52 19.18 -12.63 -3.59
CA LYS A 52 19.31 -11.35 -4.30
C LYS A 52 18.09 -11.04 -5.18
N LEU A 53 17.57 -12.06 -5.86
CA LEU A 53 16.36 -11.92 -6.66
C LEU A 53 15.14 -11.58 -5.79
N THR A 54 14.99 -12.23 -4.63
CA THR A 54 13.87 -11.94 -3.72
C THR A 54 13.92 -10.52 -3.18
N ASP A 55 15.10 -10.01 -2.83
CA ASP A 55 15.28 -8.62 -2.39
C ASP A 55 14.98 -7.61 -3.51
N TYR A 56 15.38 -7.94 -4.74
CA TYR A 56 15.10 -7.09 -5.91
C TYR A 56 13.59 -7.00 -6.21
N ILE A 57 12.89 -8.14 -6.15
CA ILE A 57 11.44 -8.20 -6.30
C ILE A 57 10.76 -7.37 -5.21
N GLU A 58 11.20 -7.49 -3.96
CA GLU A 58 10.64 -6.73 -2.84
C GLU A 58 10.87 -5.22 -3.01
N ARG A 59 12.09 -4.81 -3.40
CA ARG A 59 12.38 -3.40 -3.72
C ARG A 59 11.50 -2.87 -4.85
N THR A 60 11.20 -3.69 -5.84
CA THR A 60 10.30 -3.32 -6.95
C THR A 60 8.87 -3.13 -6.45
N LYS A 61 8.37 -4.03 -5.58
CA LYS A 61 7.06 -3.87 -4.93
C LYS A 61 6.99 -2.60 -4.09
N GLN A 62 8.04 -2.27 -3.33
CA GLN A 62 8.11 -1.02 -2.56
C GLN A 62 8.05 0.23 -3.46
N LYS A 63 8.67 0.18 -4.65
CA LYS A 63 8.54 1.28 -5.63
C LYS A 63 7.11 1.40 -6.17
N ILE A 64 6.43 0.29 -6.41
CA ILE A 64 5.00 0.30 -6.80
C ILE A 64 4.16 0.91 -5.66
N ASP A 65 4.43 0.52 -4.42
CA ASP A 65 3.77 1.09 -3.25
C ASP A 65 4.02 2.60 -3.12
N LEU A 66 5.22 3.08 -3.42
CA LEU A 66 5.53 4.50 -3.52
C LEU A 66 4.76 5.19 -4.66
N LEU A 67 4.54 4.54 -5.81
CA LEU A 67 3.73 5.10 -6.90
C LEU A 67 2.27 5.33 -6.47
N HIS A 68 1.72 4.50 -5.59
CA HIS A 68 0.39 4.75 -5.03
C HIS A 68 0.32 6.07 -4.23
N LEU A 69 1.40 6.48 -3.55
CA LEU A 69 1.46 7.80 -2.91
C LEU A 69 1.44 8.93 -3.94
N TYR A 70 2.15 8.77 -5.05
CA TYR A 70 2.13 9.77 -6.14
C TYR A 70 0.75 9.87 -6.79
N TYR A 71 0.06 8.75 -7.03
CA TYR A 71 -1.32 8.79 -7.53
C TYR A 71 -2.27 9.51 -6.58
N LEU A 72 -2.10 9.30 -5.27
CA LEU A 72 -2.90 10.01 -4.28
C LEU A 72 -2.60 11.51 -4.29
N ARG A 73 -1.31 11.88 -4.29
CA ARG A 73 -0.88 13.28 -4.38
C ARG A 73 -1.48 13.96 -5.62
N ASP A 74 -1.35 13.32 -6.77
CA ASP A 74 -1.79 13.90 -8.04
C ASP A 74 -3.32 14.01 -8.11
N ALA A 75 -4.06 13.03 -7.56
CA ALA A 75 -5.51 13.10 -7.45
C ALA A 75 -5.98 14.25 -6.54
N VAL A 76 -5.35 14.41 -5.37
CA VAL A 76 -5.65 15.51 -4.46
C VAL A 76 -5.31 16.86 -5.07
N ASN A 77 -4.13 16.98 -5.69
CA ASN A 77 -3.72 18.23 -6.33
C ASN A 77 -4.62 18.58 -7.51
N ARG A 78 -5.01 17.60 -8.33
CA ARG A 78 -6.01 17.81 -9.38
C ARG A 78 -7.33 18.31 -8.79
N ALA A 79 -7.82 17.67 -7.73
CA ALA A 79 -9.04 18.11 -7.07
C ALA A 79 -8.89 19.55 -6.54
N LEU A 80 -7.73 19.96 -6.01
CA LEU A 80 -7.50 21.35 -5.57
C LEU A 80 -7.58 22.39 -6.70
N TYR A 81 -7.30 21.98 -7.94
CA TYR A 81 -7.39 22.85 -9.12
C TYR A 81 -8.78 22.84 -9.76
N GLU A 82 -9.45 21.69 -9.75
CA GLU A 82 -10.78 21.52 -10.36
C GLU A 82 -11.91 22.01 -9.46
N ASP A 83 -11.78 21.75 -8.16
CA ASP A 83 -12.72 22.19 -7.14
C ASP A 83 -12.20 23.48 -6.50
N ASP A 84 -13.10 24.34 -6.01
CA ASP A 84 -12.67 25.50 -5.25
C ASP A 84 -11.99 25.00 -3.96
N VAL A 85 -10.78 25.50 -3.65
CA VAL A 85 -10.07 25.25 -2.38
C VAL A 85 -11.01 25.51 -1.18
N HIS A 86 -12.04 26.34 -1.37
CA HIS A 86 -13.11 26.57 -0.41
C HIS A 86 -13.98 25.33 -0.06
N ASN A 87 -13.93 24.24 -0.83
CA ASN A 87 -14.65 22.98 -0.62
C ASN A 87 -13.82 21.90 0.09
N MET A 88 -12.55 22.17 0.45
CA MET A 88 -11.73 21.31 1.33
C MET A 88 -12.34 21.05 2.73
N LYS A 89 -13.49 21.66 3.00
CA LYS A 89 -14.24 21.67 4.27
C LYS A 89 -15.42 20.72 4.25
N GLU A 90 -15.76 20.19 3.07
CA GLU A 90 -16.91 19.31 2.93
C GLU A 90 -16.64 18.00 3.68
N GLY A 91 -17.23 17.93 4.87
CA GLY A 91 -17.21 16.77 5.75
C GLY A 91 -18.15 17.02 6.92
N LYS A 92 -18.91 16.00 7.30
CA LYS A 92 -19.72 16.05 8.52
C LYS A 92 -18.89 15.59 9.70
N GLN A 93 -19.16 16.15 10.89
CA GLN A 93 -18.66 15.57 12.13
C GLN A 93 -19.12 14.10 12.19
N GLY A 94 -18.13 13.21 12.24
CA GLY A 94 -18.35 11.80 12.45
C GLY A 94 -18.65 11.49 13.92
N GLN A 95 -19.04 10.27 14.25
CA GLN A 95 -19.26 9.91 15.66
C GLN A 95 -17.94 9.85 16.44
N ASP A 96 -16.87 9.35 15.82
CA ASP A 96 -15.54 9.22 16.46
C ASP A 96 -14.57 10.32 16.02
N CYS A 97 -14.90 11.01 14.94
CA CYS A 97 -14.02 11.97 14.31
C CYS A 97 -14.40 13.42 14.64
N PRO A 98 -13.47 14.20 15.21
CA PRO A 98 -13.75 15.57 15.58
C PRO A 98 -14.05 16.42 14.34
N ALA A 99 -14.92 17.42 14.51
CA ALA A 99 -15.06 18.49 13.54
C ALA A 99 -13.75 19.29 13.46
N ILE A 100 -13.36 19.70 12.26
CA ILE A 100 -12.09 20.40 12.02
C ILE A 100 -12.40 21.72 11.34
N SER A 101 -11.83 22.80 11.88
CA SER A 101 -11.94 24.12 11.26
C SER A 101 -10.93 24.29 10.12
N ASN A 102 -11.19 25.20 9.20
CA ASN A 102 -10.25 25.51 8.10
C ASN A 102 -8.93 26.06 8.62
N SER A 103 -9.01 26.84 9.70
CA SER A 103 -7.82 27.41 10.33
C SER A 103 -6.94 26.30 10.89
N ASP A 104 -7.53 25.29 11.52
CA ASP A 104 -6.80 24.14 12.04
C ASP A 104 -6.23 23.28 10.92
N LEU A 105 -7.04 22.98 9.89
CA LEU A 105 -6.59 22.21 8.74
C LEU A 105 -5.41 22.88 8.04
N ASN A 106 -5.53 24.18 7.72
CA ASN A 106 -4.46 24.91 7.06
C ASN A 106 -3.21 24.97 7.96
N LYS A 107 -3.37 25.23 9.26
CA LYS A 107 -2.28 25.21 10.23
C LYS A 107 -1.57 23.85 10.25
N TRP A 108 -2.32 22.74 10.26
CA TRP A 108 -1.74 21.39 10.27
C TRP A 108 -1.04 21.04 8.96
N LEU A 109 -1.58 21.50 7.82
CA LEU A 109 -0.95 21.33 6.51
C LEU A 109 0.35 22.14 6.36
N THR A 110 0.48 23.27 7.06
CA THR A 110 1.75 24.03 7.16
C THR A 110 2.68 23.54 8.28
N ASP A 111 2.22 22.63 9.14
CA ASP A 111 3.03 22.04 10.21
C ASP A 111 3.92 20.92 9.65
N GLN A 112 5.14 20.79 10.17
CA GLN A 112 6.06 19.76 9.72
C GLN A 112 5.55 18.33 9.95
N LYS A 113 4.67 18.11 10.92
CA LYS A 113 4.02 16.80 11.18
C LYS A 113 2.96 16.46 10.14
N GLY A 114 2.47 17.46 9.41
CA GLY A 114 1.35 17.34 8.49
C GLY A 114 0.05 16.95 9.17
N VAL A 115 -0.91 16.61 8.34
CA VAL A 115 -2.23 16.14 8.72
C VAL A 115 -2.37 14.67 8.34
N THR A 116 -2.87 13.86 9.27
CA THR A 116 -3.13 12.43 9.10
C THR A 116 -4.43 12.24 8.34
N TYR A 117 -4.31 11.65 7.17
CA TYR A 117 -5.43 11.36 6.29
C TYR A 117 -6.15 10.07 6.71
N PHE A 118 -5.39 8.99 6.88
CA PHE A 118 -5.86 7.74 7.46
C PHE A 118 -4.69 6.98 8.10
N ILE A 119 -5.02 6.00 8.94
CA ILE A 119 -4.07 5.17 9.68
C ILE A 119 -4.11 3.75 9.14
N MET A 120 -2.94 3.16 8.94
CA MET A 120 -2.71 1.76 8.62
C MET A 120 -2.18 1.05 9.85
N GLU A 121 -2.72 -0.13 10.13
CA GLU A 121 -2.32 -0.99 11.24
C GLU A 121 -1.75 -2.29 10.70
N LEU A 122 -0.44 -2.44 10.81
CA LEU A 122 0.30 -3.63 10.39
C LEU A 122 0.38 -4.63 11.54
N ASN A 123 0.32 -5.91 11.20
CA ASN A 123 0.40 -7.03 12.12
C ASN A 123 1.10 -8.21 11.41
N GLU A 124 1.66 -9.14 12.18
CA GLU A 124 2.34 -10.31 11.62
C GLU A 124 1.36 -11.35 11.06
N SER A 125 0.27 -11.60 11.79
CA SER A 125 -0.62 -12.75 11.59
C SER A 125 -1.99 -12.36 11.02
N MET A 126 -2.23 -11.07 10.83
CA MET A 126 -3.51 -10.53 10.37
C MET A 126 -3.32 -9.53 9.24
N PRO A 127 -4.33 -9.40 8.35
CA PRO A 127 -4.27 -8.41 7.28
C PRO A 127 -4.19 -6.99 7.85
N MET A 128 -3.47 -6.13 7.11
CA MET A 128 -3.35 -4.71 7.43
C MET A 128 -4.73 -4.05 7.50
N SER A 129 -5.05 -3.44 8.64
CA SER A 129 -6.32 -2.77 8.85
C SER A 129 -6.19 -1.27 8.58
N TYR A 130 -7.27 -0.64 8.13
CA TYR A 130 -7.34 0.80 7.89
C TYR A 130 -8.34 1.46 8.83
N GLN A 131 -8.01 2.63 9.35
CA GLN A 131 -8.85 3.39 10.27
C GLN A 131 -8.75 4.90 10.02
N GLY A 132 -9.81 5.65 10.34
CA GLY A 132 -9.80 7.11 10.28
C GLY A 132 -9.07 7.72 11.47
N THR A 133 -9.34 7.23 12.69
CA THR A 133 -8.77 7.72 13.94
C THR A 133 -8.29 6.58 14.83
N HIS A 134 -7.36 6.89 15.75
CA HIS A 134 -6.91 5.99 16.80
C HIS A 134 -6.38 6.82 17.98
N SER A 135 -6.56 6.37 19.22
CA SER A 135 -6.16 7.11 20.43
C SER A 135 -4.66 7.44 20.48
N THR A 136 -3.83 6.52 19.97
CA THR A 136 -2.37 6.69 19.84
C THR A 136 -1.95 7.41 18.55
N MET A 137 -2.88 7.88 17.73
CA MET A 137 -2.61 8.60 16.47
C MET A 137 -3.58 9.79 16.31
N SER A 138 -3.88 10.47 17.42
CA SER A 138 -4.91 11.51 17.50
C SER A 138 -4.44 12.90 17.02
N ASN A 139 -3.13 13.10 16.83
CA ASN A 139 -2.60 14.41 16.43
C ASN A 139 -2.87 14.69 14.95
N HIS A 140 -3.42 15.87 14.68
CA HIS A 140 -3.69 16.41 13.34
C HIS A 140 -4.46 15.41 12.47
N ASN A 141 -5.51 14.79 13.00
CA ASN A 141 -6.29 13.80 12.26
C ASN A 141 -7.40 14.50 11.46
N MET A 142 -7.52 14.22 10.16
CA MET A 142 -8.57 14.79 9.31
C MET A 142 -9.77 13.89 9.01
N CYS A 143 -9.95 12.79 9.75
CA CYS A 143 -10.98 11.81 9.44
C CYS A 143 -12.38 12.42 9.33
N GLY A 144 -12.71 13.46 10.12
CA GLY A 144 -13.97 14.20 10.04
C GLY A 144 -14.27 14.82 8.66
N LEU A 145 -13.23 15.09 7.87
CA LEU A 145 -13.36 15.66 6.52
C LEU A 145 -13.48 14.59 5.43
N MET A 146 -13.37 13.29 5.77
CA MET A 146 -13.40 12.20 4.79
C MET A 146 -14.77 11.54 4.61
N TYR A 147 -15.81 11.98 5.33
CA TYR A 147 -17.07 11.23 5.47
C TYR A 147 -18.12 11.46 4.38
N SER A 148 -18.62 10.34 3.83
CA SER A 148 -19.79 10.13 2.95
C SER A 148 -19.80 10.81 1.57
N ALA A 149 -19.28 12.03 1.47
CA ALA A 149 -19.11 12.80 0.24
C ALA A 149 -18.30 14.06 0.57
N GLY A 150 -17.52 14.56 -0.39
CA GLY A 150 -16.75 15.78 -0.23
C GLY A 150 -15.36 15.65 -0.83
N PHE A 151 -14.70 16.79 -1.00
CA PHE A 151 -13.37 16.94 -1.60
C PHE A 151 -12.40 15.79 -1.26
N TRP A 152 -12.18 15.56 0.04
CA TRP A 152 -11.21 14.58 0.53
C TRP A 152 -11.62 13.13 0.27
N SER A 153 -12.92 12.79 0.39
CA SER A 153 -13.37 11.43 0.11
C SER A 153 -13.25 11.12 -1.39
N THR A 154 -13.61 12.10 -2.24
CA THR A 154 -13.52 12.00 -3.70
C THR A 154 -12.08 11.87 -4.16
N ALA A 155 -11.17 12.73 -3.69
CA ALA A 155 -9.76 12.66 -4.03
C ALA A 155 -9.12 11.32 -3.62
N LEU A 156 -9.49 10.76 -2.46
CA LEU A 156 -9.02 9.44 -2.02
C LEU A 156 -9.51 8.33 -2.95
N LYS A 157 -10.78 8.39 -3.37
CA LYS A 157 -11.36 7.43 -4.33
C LYS A 157 -10.66 7.50 -5.69
N GLU A 158 -10.44 8.71 -6.20
CA GLU A 158 -9.74 8.94 -7.47
C GLU A 158 -8.27 8.54 -7.43
N GLY A 159 -7.60 8.71 -6.29
CA GLY A 159 -6.22 8.27 -6.06
C GLY A 159 -6.04 6.75 -6.00
N GLY A 160 -7.12 5.96 -6.18
CA GLY A 160 -7.09 4.50 -6.13
C GLY A 160 -7.25 3.91 -4.73
N PHE A 161 -7.64 4.71 -3.75
CA PHE A 161 -7.85 4.31 -2.35
C PHE A 161 -9.34 4.23 -1.99
N GLY A 162 -10.22 3.98 -2.97
CA GLY A 162 -11.66 4.02 -2.73
C GLY A 162 -12.16 3.05 -1.66
N ALA A 163 -11.60 1.84 -1.59
CA ALA A 163 -11.90 0.90 -0.50
C ALA A 163 -11.48 1.44 0.88
N VAL A 164 -10.40 2.21 0.97
CA VAL A 164 -9.98 2.85 2.24
C VAL A 164 -10.92 3.99 2.60
N ALA A 165 -11.37 4.78 1.62
CA ALA A 165 -12.38 5.81 1.84
C ALA A 165 -13.67 5.20 2.43
N ASP A 166 -14.14 4.10 1.85
CA ASP A 166 -15.34 3.39 2.34
C ASP A 166 -15.10 2.77 3.73
N ILE A 167 -13.95 2.15 3.99
CA ILE A 167 -13.59 1.63 5.32
C ILE A 167 -13.63 2.72 6.37
N VAL A 168 -12.98 3.86 6.12
CA VAL A 168 -12.96 4.96 7.09
C VAL A 168 -14.39 5.43 7.33
N ALA A 169 -15.15 5.65 6.25
CA ALA A 169 -16.53 6.10 6.30
C ALA A 169 -17.44 5.19 7.16
N ASP A 170 -17.39 3.89 6.92
CA ASP A 170 -18.26 2.92 7.59
C ASP A 170 -17.82 2.64 9.04
N ARG A 171 -16.53 2.80 9.38
CA ARG A 171 -16.06 2.65 10.76
C ARG A 171 -16.62 3.74 11.66
N ASP A 172 -16.56 4.99 11.23
CA ASP A 172 -17.10 6.12 12.00
C ASP A 172 -18.63 6.12 12.08
N ALA A 173 -19.30 5.62 11.04
CA ALA A 173 -20.73 5.36 11.08
C ALA A 173 -21.10 4.16 11.98
N HIS A 174 -20.15 3.58 12.72
CA HIS A 174 -20.31 2.46 13.65
C HIS A 174 -21.11 1.28 13.04
N LYS A 175 -20.85 0.97 11.77
CA LYS A 175 -21.54 -0.14 11.11
C LYS A 175 -21.31 -1.45 11.86
N ASN A 176 -22.38 -2.21 12.06
CA ASN A 176 -22.28 -3.53 12.67
C ASN A 176 -21.69 -4.54 11.67
N TYR A 177 -20.38 -4.71 11.71
CA TYR A 177 -19.61 -5.60 10.83
C TYR A 177 -19.96 -7.09 10.92
N ALA A 178 -20.70 -7.52 11.94
CA ALA A 178 -21.23 -8.88 11.96
C ALA A 178 -22.20 -9.09 10.79
N ASN A 179 -23.06 -8.10 10.54
CA ASN A 179 -24.17 -8.16 9.59
C ASN A 179 -23.91 -7.35 8.31
N TYR A 180 -23.09 -6.31 8.40
CA TYR A 180 -22.74 -5.45 7.28
C TYR A 180 -21.71 -6.15 6.37
N LYS A 181 -22.03 -6.23 5.07
CA LYS A 181 -21.21 -6.89 4.04
C LYS A 181 -20.88 -5.88 2.93
N PRO A 182 -19.81 -5.09 3.09
CA PRO A 182 -19.38 -4.13 2.09
C PRO A 182 -18.82 -4.86 0.85
N THR A 183 -18.90 -4.21 -0.31
CA THR A 183 -18.43 -4.78 -1.59
C THR A 183 -16.97 -4.44 -1.90
N THR A 184 -16.45 -3.34 -1.35
CA THR A 184 -15.11 -2.82 -1.64
C THR A 184 -14.04 -3.34 -0.67
N TYR A 185 -14.44 -3.84 0.50
CA TYR A 185 -13.53 -4.33 1.53
C TYR A 185 -14.12 -5.51 2.30
N THR A 186 -13.28 -6.17 3.11
CA THR A 186 -13.67 -7.26 4.01
C THR A 186 -13.48 -6.82 5.46
N ALA A 187 -14.44 -7.18 6.32
CA ALA A 187 -14.35 -7.02 7.76
C ALA A 187 -14.23 -8.40 8.44
N VAL A 188 -13.17 -8.61 9.21
CA VAL A 188 -12.93 -9.86 9.95
C VAL A 188 -12.84 -9.56 11.44
N LYS A 189 -13.54 -10.36 12.25
CA LYS A 189 -13.42 -10.28 13.71
C LYS A 189 -11.98 -10.59 14.12
N ASN A 190 -11.39 -9.73 14.95
CA ASN A 190 -10.09 -10.03 15.51
C ASN A 190 -10.22 -11.15 16.54
N THR A 191 -9.56 -12.27 16.30
CA THR A 191 -9.53 -13.44 17.18
C THR A 191 -8.31 -13.47 18.10
N ALA A 192 -7.34 -12.57 17.90
CA ALA A 192 -6.15 -12.43 18.75
C ALA A 192 -6.45 -11.70 20.07
N ASP A 193 -7.56 -10.96 20.14
CA ASP A 193 -8.05 -10.39 21.40
C ASP A 193 -9.32 -11.09 21.86
N THR A 194 -9.19 -11.85 22.94
CA THR A 194 -10.29 -12.57 23.58
C THR A 194 -11.19 -11.69 24.43
N GLU A 195 -10.76 -10.46 24.76
CA GLU A 195 -11.45 -9.55 25.69
C GLU A 195 -12.34 -8.55 24.94
N HIS A 196 -11.94 -8.15 23.74
CA HIS A 196 -12.66 -7.15 22.94
C HIS A 196 -13.01 -7.68 21.56
N THR A 197 -14.29 -7.56 21.17
CA THR A 197 -14.70 -7.85 19.80
C THR A 197 -14.48 -6.61 18.94
N TYR A 198 -13.31 -6.48 18.35
CA TYR A 198 -13.06 -5.49 17.29
C TYR A 198 -12.94 -6.17 15.93
N TYR A 199 -13.29 -5.40 14.89
CA TYR A 199 -13.19 -5.86 13.51
C TYR A 199 -12.01 -5.18 12.83
N ARG A 200 -11.20 -5.99 12.13
CA ARG A 200 -10.19 -5.52 11.19
C ARG A 200 -10.84 -5.37 9.83
N THR A 201 -10.56 -4.24 9.19
CA THR A 201 -11.19 -3.85 7.91
C THR A 201 -10.10 -3.58 6.90
N TYR A 202 -10.10 -4.32 5.79
CA TYR A 202 -9.07 -4.24 4.76
C TYR A 202 -9.66 -4.39 3.36
N PRO A 203 -9.12 -3.67 2.35
CA PRO A 203 -9.60 -3.74 0.96
C PRO A 203 -9.61 -5.16 0.40
N ASN A 204 -10.61 -5.49 -0.43
CA ASN A 204 -10.69 -6.78 -1.11
C ASN A 204 -9.55 -6.97 -2.12
N THR A 205 -9.02 -5.87 -2.64
CA THR A 205 -7.80 -5.84 -3.44
C THR A 205 -6.73 -5.07 -2.67
N PRO A 206 -5.59 -5.68 -2.32
CA PRO A 206 -4.53 -5.01 -1.60
C PRO A 206 -4.01 -3.78 -2.36
N ILE A 207 -3.96 -2.64 -1.66
CA ILE A 207 -3.42 -1.39 -2.22
C ILE A 207 -1.90 -1.45 -2.24
N PHE A 208 -1.30 -1.84 -1.12
CA PHE A 208 0.14 -2.05 -1.02
C PHE A 208 0.49 -3.53 -1.22
N ARG A 209 1.59 -3.77 -1.92
CA ARG A 209 2.03 -5.11 -2.35
C ARG A 209 3.32 -5.56 -1.67
N SER A 210 4.15 -4.63 -1.18
CA SER A 210 5.40 -4.99 -0.52
C SER A 210 5.12 -5.61 0.84
N ARG A 211 5.96 -6.56 1.24
CA ARG A 211 5.89 -7.13 2.59
C ARG A 211 6.12 -6.06 3.64
N PHE A 212 7.01 -5.12 3.34
CA PHE A 212 7.30 -3.97 4.20
C PHE A 212 6.04 -3.15 4.56
N MET A 213 5.12 -3.00 3.62
CA MET A 213 3.89 -2.23 3.81
C MET A 213 2.69 -3.06 4.27
N THR A 214 2.80 -4.39 4.31
CA THR A 214 1.66 -5.29 4.58
C THR A 214 1.82 -6.14 5.84
N VAL A 215 3.05 -6.37 6.29
CA VAL A 215 3.35 -7.24 7.42
C VAL A 215 4.41 -6.57 8.30
N ASP A 216 4.15 -6.54 9.60
CA ASP A 216 5.18 -6.23 10.59
C ASP A 216 5.38 -7.43 11.52
N LYS A 217 6.59 -8.01 11.47
CA LYS A 217 6.98 -9.13 12.33
C LYS A 217 7.15 -8.76 13.79
N ALA A 218 7.30 -7.46 14.10
CA ALA A 218 7.41 -6.99 15.48
C ALA A 218 6.03 -6.88 16.16
N ALA A 219 4.96 -6.73 15.36
CA ALA A 219 3.60 -6.57 15.85
C ALA A 219 2.87 -7.93 15.89
N THR A 220 2.96 -8.61 17.03
CA THR A 220 2.41 -9.96 17.23
C THR A 220 1.16 -9.95 18.10
N GLY A 221 0.27 -10.92 17.91
CA GLY A 221 -0.96 -11.04 18.70
C GLY A 221 -1.86 -9.80 18.61
N LYS A 222 -2.10 -9.13 19.75
CA LYS A 222 -2.92 -7.91 19.84
C LYS A 222 -2.20 -6.63 19.39
N ASP A 223 -0.86 -6.67 19.29
CA ASP A 223 -0.07 -5.49 18.96
C ASP A 223 -0.20 -5.12 17.49
N ASN A 224 -0.18 -3.81 17.22
CA ASN A 224 -0.24 -3.27 15.87
C ASN A 224 0.76 -2.14 15.72
N THR A 225 1.57 -2.21 14.67
CA THR A 225 2.38 -1.08 14.25
C THR A 225 1.53 -0.14 13.42
N ARG A 226 1.52 1.13 13.80
CA ARG A 226 0.65 2.14 13.21
C ARG A 226 1.45 3.10 12.36
N ILE A 227 1.02 3.25 11.12
CA ILE A 227 1.63 4.16 10.15
C ILE A 227 0.50 5.03 9.59
N ALA A 228 0.68 6.34 9.63
CA ALA A 228 -0.27 7.27 9.03
C ALA A 228 0.13 7.62 7.60
N MET A 229 -0.87 7.68 6.72
CA MET A 229 -0.79 8.45 5.50
C MET A 229 -0.97 9.92 5.86
N LYS A 230 0.02 10.76 5.57
CA LYS A 230 0.05 12.16 5.97
C LYS A 230 0.21 13.08 4.78
N MET A 231 -0.30 14.30 4.92
CA MET A 231 -0.21 15.34 3.90
C MET A 231 0.32 16.65 4.48
N ILE A 232 1.00 17.42 3.64
CA ILE A 232 1.44 18.80 3.92
C ILE A 232 1.30 19.66 2.67
N TRP A 233 1.24 20.97 2.84
CA TRP A 233 1.52 21.90 1.75
C TRP A 233 2.96 21.73 1.25
N THR A 234 3.14 21.78 -0.06
CA THR A 234 4.46 21.83 -0.68
C THR A 234 5.22 23.03 -0.08
N ASN A 235 6.45 22.79 0.39
CA ASN A 235 7.27 23.76 1.12
C ASN A 235 6.65 24.33 2.41
N LEU A 236 5.60 23.70 2.96
CA LEU A 236 4.83 24.19 4.12
C LEU A 236 4.17 25.56 3.87
N ASP A 237 3.90 25.88 2.61
CA ASP A 237 3.29 27.15 2.19
C ASP A 237 1.89 26.91 1.63
N SER A 238 0.87 27.46 2.28
CA SER A 238 -0.52 27.36 1.82
C SER A 238 -0.76 28.02 0.46
N ASN A 239 0.12 28.92 0.02
CA ASN A 239 0.04 29.56 -1.30
C ASN A 239 0.65 28.70 -2.41
N SER A 240 1.25 27.54 -2.08
CA SER A 240 1.80 26.64 -3.09
C SER A 240 0.72 25.96 -3.94
N HIS A 241 -0.54 25.92 -3.46
CA HIS A 241 -1.66 25.22 -4.08
C HIS A 241 -1.35 23.77 -4.51
N SER A 242 -0.41 23.13 -3.80
CA SER A 242 0.04 21.77 -4.05
C SER A 242 0.34 21.10 -2.72
N LEU A 243 -0.10 19.86 -2.59
CA LEU A 243 0.14 19.02 -1.44
C LEU A 243 1.21 17.96 -1.76
N GLU A 244 1.90 17.54 -0.72
CA GLU A 244 2.80 16.40 -0.72
C GLU A 244 2.30 15.34 0.26
N VAL A 245 2.58 14.08 -0.05
CA VAL A 245 2.12 12.90 0.68
C VAL A 245 3.32 12.14 1.23
N PHE A 246 3.23 11.67 2.47
CA PHE A 246 4.25 10.81 3.06
C PHE A 246 3.66 9.83 4.07
N LEU A 247 4.38 8.74 4.32
CA LEU A 247 4.06 7.79 5.38
C LEU A 247 4.92 8.05 6.61
N GLY A 248 4.33 8.03 7.81
CA GLY A 248 5.07 8.18 9.06
C GLY A 248 4.26 7.83 10.30
N GLY A 249 4.93 7.68 11.44
CA GLY A 249 4.30 7.48 12.74
C GLY A 249 3.65 8.76 13.29
N GLN A 250 3.05 8.67 14.49
CA GLN A 250 2.32 9.77 15.12
C GLN A 250 3.12 11.08 15.18
N HIS A 251 4.38 11.00 15.62
CA HIS A 251 5.24 12.16 15.88
C HIS A 251 6.22 12.46 14.75
N ASP A 252 6.20 11.66 13.68
CA ASP A 252 7.11 11.85 12.56
C ASP A 252 6.72 13.09 11.76
N THR A 253 7.74 13.87 11.41
CA THR A 253 7.64 15.00 10.50
C THR A 253 7.81 14.52 9.06
N TYR A 254 7.53 15.40 8.11
CA TYR A 254 7.72 15.12 6.69
C TYR A 254 9.15 14.73 6.32
N ARG A 255 10.15 15.07 7.14
CA ARG A 255 11.59 14.71 6.97
C ARG A 255 11.97 13.37 7.57
N LYS A 256 11.06 12.79 8.36
CA LYS A 256 11.15 11.49 9.01
C LYS A 256 10.17 10.50 8.40
N ALA A 257 9.88 10.62 7.11
CA ALA A 257 9.01 9.68 6.42
C ALA A 257 9.59 8.25 6.47
N LEU A 258 8.73 7.26 6.34
CA LEU A 258 9.09 5.86 6.43
C LEU A 258 10.15 5.51 5.37
N LEU A 259 11.27 4.95 5.81
CA LEU A 259 12.40 4.56 4.97
C LEU A 259 12.62 3.05 5.08
N SER A 260 12.51 2.33 3.97
CA SER A 260 12.75 0.88 3.96
C SER A 260 14.23 0.53 4.06
N ARG A 261 14.54 -0.70 4.47
CA ARG A 261 15.91 -1.26 4.44
C ARG A 261 16.54 -1.24 3.06
N GLN A 262 15.72 -1.32 2.02
CA GLN A 262 16.12 -1.26 0.61
C GLN A 262 16.32 0.19 0.11
N GLY A 263 16.22 1.18 1.01
CA GLY A 263 16.48 2.59 0.73
C GLY A 263 15.33 3.28 -0.01
N ILE A 264 14.11 2.76 0.07
CA ILE A 264 12.92 3.40 -0.53
C ILE A 264 12.30 4.34 0.50
N CYS A 265 12.29 5.63 0.17
CA CYS A 265 11.62 6.66 0.96
C CYS A 265 10.15 6.76 0.57
N PHE A 266 9.24 6.51 1.51
CA PHE A 266 7.79 6.63 1.29
C PHE A 266 7.31 8.06 1.48
N SER A 267 7.76 8.93 0.58
CA SER A 267 7.39 10.35 0.51
C SER A 267 7.46 10.84 -0.94
N THR A 268 6.47 11.64 -1.34
CA THR A 268 6.45 12.28 -2.67
C THR A 268 7.42 13.46 -2.77
N MET A 269 7.97 13.92 -1.64
CA MET A 269 9.07 14.89 -1.58
C MET A 269 10.44 14.27 -1.92
N GLY A 270 10.48 12.97 -2.25
CA GLY A 270 11.70 12.26 -2.59
C GLY A 270 12.70 12.23 -1.43
N PRO A 271 14.01 12.38 -1.69
CA PRO A 271 15.05 12.28 -0.66
C PRO A 271 14.91 13.29 0.50
N ALA A 272 14.29 14.45 0.25
CA ALA A 272 14.05 15.44 1.29
C ALA A 272 13.12 14.91 2.39
N GLY A 273 12.18 14.03 2.03
CA GLY A 273 11.22 13.45 2.95
C GLY A 273 11.80 12.42 3.93
N CYS A 274 12.99 11.87 3.64
CA CYS A 274 13.64 10.89 4.51
C CYS A 274 15.01 11.35 5.02
N ARG A 275 15.28 12.66 4.99
CA ARG A 275 16.58 13.22 5.38
C ARG A 275 16.96 12.91 6.84
N GLU A 276 15.97 12.79 7.71
CA GLU A 276 16.14 12.50 9.13
C GLU A 276 15.69 11.08 9.51
N SER A 277 15.25 10.31 8.52
CA SER A 277 14.78 8.94 8.71
C SER A 277 15.94 7.99 8.95
N ARG A 278 15.69 6.99 9.78
CA ARG A 278 16.54 5.80 9.87
C ARG A 278 15.83 4.68 9.13
N ALA A 279 16.59 3.88 8.39
CA ALA A 279 16.03 2.69 7.75
C ALA A 279 15.37 1.80 8.81
N SER A 280 14.11 1.44 8.59
CA SER A 280 13.37 0.59 9.51
C SER A 280 14.11 -0.73 9.70
N ARG A 281 14.20 -1.20 10.95
CA ARG A 281 14.60 -2.58 11.23
C ARG A 281 13.44 -3.54 10.88
#